data_AF-X0TNK0-F1
#
_entry.id   AF-X0TNK0-F1
#
_cell.length_a   1.000
_cell.length_b   1.000
_cell.length_c   1.000
_cell.angle_alpha   90.00
_cell.angle_beta   90.00
_cell.angle_gamma   90.00
#
_symmetry.space_group_name_H-M   'P 1'
#
loop_
_entity.id
_entity.type
_entity.pdbx_description
1 polymer ?
#
loop_
_entity_poly.entity_id
_entity_poly.type
_entity_poly.pdbx_seq_one_letter_code
_entity_poly.pdbx_strand_id
1 'polypeptide(L)'
;MFWNKDKFEKRFLQLNNLLTQSFGNVKRDSNTIFQWLNYFYKKSLDQEHLIKQLQLELSYVPKSKEDIKTILDEYYSYEPILKKIKELDEKIEALKTQKKPYFEAPRPTYELEEVKARLDKLEQKKAAIKEKIIKRITKNSKEYVKSIILSYIKKYEKISALQLKEIVVEEQGLCSKSSFYRILEEIENMDEIATIKKGKEKQYIAKKIKLQ
;
A
#
# COMPACT_ATOMS: atom_id res chain seq x y z
N MET A 1 2.20 58.56 -63.82
CA MET A 1 1.08 57.98 -63.01
C MET A 1 1.35 56.53 -62.51
N PHE A 2 2.58 56.01 -62.54
CA PHE A 2 2.86 54.60 -62.23
C PHE A 2 3.30 54.29 -60.77
N TRP A 3 3.62 55.31 -59.97
CA TRP A 3 4.17 55.15 -58.61
C TRP A 3 3.16 54.71 -57.52
N ASN A 4 1.87 54.62 -57.83
CA ASN A 4 0.85 54.18 -56.87
C ASN A 4 0.58 52.67 -56.88
N LYS A 5 1.00 51.93 -57.93
CA LYS A 5 0.77 50.48 -58.02
C LYS A 5 1.60 49.71 -56.99
N ASP A 6 2.88 50.03 -56.84
CA ASP A 6 3.77 49.36 -55.89
C ASP A 6 3.35 49.54 -54.43
N LYS A 7 2.82 50.73 -54.08
CA LYS A 7 2.30 50.99 -52.72
C LYS A 7 1.03 50.19 -52.45
N PHE A 8 0.18 50.02 -53.46
CA PHE A 8 -1.03 49.21 -53.35
C PHE A 8 -0.69 47.73 -53.20
N GLU A 9 0.22 47.19 -54.00
CA GLU A 9 0.67 45.79 -53.91
C GLU A 9 1.28 45.47 -52.55
N LYS A 10 2.14 46.35 -52.01
CA LYS A 10 2.69 46.18 -50.66
C LYS A 10 1.61 46.14 -49.58
N ARG A 11 0.61 47.02 -49.65
CA ARG A 11 -0.52 47.02 -48.71
C ARG A 11 -1.40 45.78 -48.86
N PHE A 12 -1.62 45.33 -50.09
CA PHE A 12 -2.39 44.11 -50.37
C PHE A 12 -1.69 42.87 -49.82
N LEU A 13 -0.37 42.76 -49.99
CA LEU A 13 0.43 41.68 -49.40
C LEU A 13 0.39 41.72 -47.86
N GLN A 14 0.49 42.91 -47.26
CA GLN A 14 0.34 43.07 -45.81
C GLN A 14 -1.04 42.62 -45.32
N LEU A 15 -2.11 42.99 -46.03
CA LEU A 15 -3.47 42.57 -45.70
C LEU A 15 -3.63 41.05 -45.81
N ASN A 16 -3.13 40.43 -46.88
CA ASN A 16 -3.17 38.98 -47.05
C ASN A 16 -2.38 38.24 -45.96
N ASN A 17 -1.23 38.77 -45.56
CA ASN A 17 -0.44 38.21 -44.47
C ASN A 17 -1.19 38.29 -43.13
N LEU A 18 -1.82 39.44 -42.83
CA LEU A 18 -2.63 39.60 -41.61
C LEU A 18 -3.85 38.68 -41.60
N LEU A 19 -4.53 38.53 -42.73
CA LEU A 19 -5.65 37.60 -42.89
C LEU A 19 -5.19 36.16 -42.69
N THR A 20 -4.11 35.75 -43.34
CA THR A 20 -3.55 34.40 -43.21
C THR A 20 -3.16 34.09 -41.76
N GLN A 21 -2.53 35.06 -41.07
CA GLN A 21 -2.18 34.93 -39.66
C GLN A 21 -3.44 34.83 -38.78
N SER A 22 -4.46 35.64 -39.05
CA SER A 22 -5.71 35.63 -38.28
C SER A 22 -6.47 34.31 -38.44
N PHE A 23 -6.64 33.82 -39.67
CA PHE A 23 -7.23 32.50 -39.92
C PHE A 23 -6.37 31.36 -39.34
N GLY A 24 -5.05 31.51 -39.37
CA GLY A 24 -4.13 30.58 -38.72
C GLY A 24 -4.31 30.52 -37.20
N ASN A 25 -4.54 31.67 -36.55
CA ASN A 25 -4.87 31.73 -35.13
C ASN A 25 -6.21 31.05 -34.84
N VAL A 26 -7.27 31.41 -35.57
CA VAL A 26 -8.61 30.80 -35.39
C VAL A 26 -8.57 29.28 -35.56
N LYS A 27 -7.81 28.78 -36.56
CA LYS A 27 -7.61 27.34 -36.75
C LYS A 27 -6.91 26.69 -35.56
N ARG A 28 -5.86 27.32 -35.02
CA ARG A 28 -5.16 26.84 -33.81
C ARG A 28 -6.08 26.83 -32.59
N ASP A 29 -6.87 27.87 -32.41
CA ASP A 29 -7.80 27.99 -31.29
C ASP A 29 -8.91 26.94 -31.40
N SER A 30 -9.47 26.74 -32.60
CA SER A 30 -10.44 25.69 -32.88
C SER A 30 -9.88 24.30 -32.55
N ASN A 31 -8.66 24.00 -32.99
CA ASN A 31 -8.00 22.73 -32.65
C ASN A 31 -7.79 22.56 -31.15
N THR A 32 -7.40 23.63 -30.45
CA THR A 32 -7.21 23.62 -28.99
C THR A 32 -8.54 23.36 -28.28
N ILE A 33 -9.62 23.99 -28.71
CA ILE A 33 -10.98 23.75 -28.18
C ILE A 33 -11.37 22.28 -28.38
N PHE A 34 -11.14 21.70 -29.56
CA PHE A 34 -11.43 20.29 -29.81
C PHE A 34 -10.59 19.35 -28.93
N GLN A 35 -9.32 19.67 -28.69
CA GLN A 35 -8.48 18.91 -27.76
C GLN A 35 -9.03 18.95 -26.34
N TRP A 36 -9.44 20.13 -25.86
CA TRP A 36 -10.07 20.27 -24.55
C TRP A 36 -11.39 19.52 -24.47
N LEU A 37 -12.23 19.61 -25.50
CA LEU A 37 -13.51 18.90 -25.55
C LEU A 37 -13.32 17.39 -25.46
N ASN A 38 -12.36 16.84 -26.21
CA ASN A 38 -12.02 15.41 -26.13
C ASN A 38 -11.46 15.03 -24.76
N TYR A 39 -10.61 15.88 -24.16
CA TYR A 39 -10.11 15.67 -22.81
C TYR A 39 -11.24 15.64 -21.78
N PHE A 40 -12.16 16.61 -21.83
CA PHE A 40 -13.30 16.68 -20.92
C PHE A 40 -14.24 15.50 -21.10
N TYR A 41 -14.52 15.10 -22.34
CA TYR A 41 -15.32 13.91 -22.63
C TYR A 41 -14.71 12.64 -22.02
N LYS A 42 -13.41 12.41 -22.24
CA LYS A 42 -12.71 11.25 -21.67
C LYS A 42 -12.74 11.28 -20.14
N LYS A 43 -12.47 12.44 -19.54
CA LYS A 43 -12.48 12.61 -18.09
C LYS A 43 -13.87 12.36 -17.48
N SER A 44 -14.93 12.77 -18.19
CA SER A 44 -16.32 12.50 -17.77
C SER A 44 -16.61 11.00 -17.74
N LEU A 45 -16.17 10.26 -18.77
CA LEU A 45 -16.31 8.80 -18.80
C LEU A 45 -15.55 8.12 -17.64
N ASP A 46 -14.30 8.52 -17.40
CA ASP A 46 -13.51 7.97 -16.30
C ASP A 46 -14.17 8.22 -14.93
N GLN A 47 -14.77 9.41 -14.75
CA GLN A 47 -15.53 9.74 -13.54
C GLN A 47 -16.79 8.90 -13.38
N GLU A 48 -17.55 8.66 -14.46
CA GLU A 48 -18.71 7.77 -14.43
C GLU A 48 -18.33 6.34 -14.04
N HIS A 49 -17.20 5.84 -14.56
CA HIS A 49 -16.68 4.52 -14.19
C HIS A 49 -16.32 4.45 -12.70
N LEU A 50 -15.64 5.47 -12.17
CA LEU A 50 -15.32 5.56 -10.74
C LEU A 50 -16.59 5.59 -9.88
N ILE A 51 -17.59 6.38 -10.27
CA ILE A 51 -18.86 6.47 -9.55
C ILE A 51 -19.55 5.10 -9.52
N LYS A 52 -19.59 4.38 -10.65
CA LYS A 52 -20.16 3.02 -10.71
C LYS A 52 -19.40 2.04 -9.82
N GLN A 53 -18.07 2.12 -9.77
CA GLN A 53 -17.27 1.28 -8.89
C GLN A 53 -17.56 1.57 -7.41
N LEU A 54 -17.59 2.85 -7.02
CA LEU A 54 -17.90 3.25 -5.64
C LEU A 54 -19.33 2.85 -5.23
N GLN A 55 -20.30 2.92 -6.14
CA GLN A 55 -21.66 2.44 -5.90
C GLN A 55 -21.70 0.92 -5.65
N LEU A 56 -20.90 0.16 -6.40
CA LEU A 56 -20.76 -1.28 -6.21
C LEU A 56 -20.07 -1.59 -4.87
N GLU A 57 -18.99 -0.90 -4.51
CA GLU A 57 -18.34 -1.05 -3.20
C GLU A 57 -19.30 -0.71 -2.04
N LEU A 58 -20.07 0.37 -2.16
CA LEU A 58 -21.11 0.74 -1.19
C LEU A 58 -22.27 -0.27 -1.12
N SER A 59 -22.48 -1.08 -2.15
CA SER A 59 -23.53 -2.12 -2.13
C SER A 59 -23.15 -3.30 -1.23
N TYR A 60 -21.85 -3.54 -1.02
CA TYR A 60 -21.35 -4.59 -0.12
C TYR A 60 -21.28 -4.14 1.34
N VAL A 61 -21.47 -2.84 1.62
CA VAL A 61 -21.51 -2.33 2.99
C VAL A 61 -22.90 -2.61 3.56
N PRO A 62 -23.01 -3.32 4.71
CA PRO A 62 -24.29 -3.56 5.35
C PRO A 62 -24.94 -2.21 5.71
N LYS A 63 -26.15 -1.98 5.20
CA LYS A 63 -26.86 -0.68 5.35
C LYS A 63 -27.81 -0.69 6.53
N SER A 64 -28.30 -1.87 6.93
CA SER A 64 -29.21 -2.03 8.05
C SER A 64 -28.45 -2.53 9.29
N LYS A 65 -28.99 -2.22 10.47
CA LYS A 65 -28.49 -2.79 11.73
C LYS A 65 -28.71 -4.30 11.79
N GLU A 66 -29.69 -4.81 11.05
CA GLU A 66 -29.99 -6.23 10.94
C GLU A 66 -28.91 -6.97 10.15
N ASP A 67 -28.42 -6.41 9.04
CA ASP A 67 -27.34 -6.99 8.24
C ASP A 67 -26.06 -7.13 9.06
N ILE A 68 -25.72 -6.10 9.85
CA ILE A 68 -24.57 -6.12 10.77
C ILE A 68 -24.74 -7.23 11.81
N LYS A 69 -25.96 -7.38 12.34
CA LYS A 69 -26.28 -8.43 13.32
C LYS A 69 -26.17 -9.82 12.69
N THR A 70 -26.65 -10.02 11.45
CA THR A 70 -26.53 -11.29 10.73
C THR A 70 -25.07 -11.64 10.45
N ILE A 71 -24.23 -10.68 10.05
CA ILE A 71 -22.79 -10.90 9.83
C ILE A 71 -22.08 -11.25 11.14
N LEU A 72 -22.42 -10.57 12.24
CA LEU A 72 -21.90 -10.90 13.57
C LEU A 72 -22.35 -12.29 14.00
N ASP A 73 -23.62 -12.61 13.85
CA ASP A 73 -24.18 -13.91 14.23
C ASP A 73 -23.56 -15.03 13.37
N GLU A 74 -23.28 -14.80 12.09
CA GLU A 74 -22.59 -15.75 11.21
C GLU A 74 -21.11 -15.92 11.60
N TYR A 75 -20.37 -14.83 11.85
CA TYR A 75 -18.95 -14.87 12.20
C TYR A 75 -18.69 -15.42 13.61
N TYR A 76 -19.60 -15.17 14.54
CA TYR A 76 -19.58 -15.71 15.91
C TYR A 76 -20.44 -16.97 16.06
N SER A 77 -20.99 -17.52 14.97
CA SER A 77 -21.64 -18.84 15.03
C SER A 77 -20.57 -19.88 15.31
N TYR A 78 -20.52 -20.35 16.55
CA TYR A 78 -19.68 -21.49 16.93
C TYR A 78 -20.23 -22.81 16.39
N GLU A 79 -21.38 -22.80 15.72
CA GLU A 79 -22.11 -23.97 15.24
C GLU A 79 -21.26 -24.92 14.37
N PRO A 80 -20.46 -24.44 13.39
CA PRO A 80 -19.59 -25.31 12.60
C PRO A 80 -18.45 -25.93 13.43
N ILE A 81 -17.94 -25.18 14.42
CA ILE A 81 -16.87 -25.64 15.31
C ILE A 81 -17.43 -26.67 16.30
N LEU A 82 -18.60 -26.40 16.89
CA LEU A 82 -19.31 -27.30 17.78
C LEU A 82 -19.70 -28.60 17.08
N LYS A 83 -20.12 -28.52 15.81
CA LYS A 83 -20.40 -29.71 15.00
C LYS A 83 -19.14 -30.55 14.79
N LYS A 84 -18.00 -29.92 14.47
CA LYS A 84 -16.71 -30.63 14.36
C LYS A 84 -16.24 -31.23 15.68
N ILE A 85 -16.46 -30.54 16.81
CA ILE A 85 -16.14 -31.07 18.14
C ILE A 85 -16.96 -32.34 18.40
N LYS A 86 -18.28 -32.31 18.14
CA LYS A 86 -19.14 -33.49 18.27
C LYS A 86 -18.69 -34.65 17.38
N GLU A 87 -18.37 -34.38 16.10
CA GLU A 87 -17.85 -35.40 15.18
C GLU A 87 -16.51 -36.00 15.65
N LEU A 88 -15.65 -35.19 16.29
CA LEU A 88 -14.39 -35.66 16.87
C LEU A 88 -14.62 -36.50 18.13
N ASP A 89 -15.54 -36.09 19.00
CA ASP A 89 -15.91 -36.84 20.21
C ASP A 89 -16.49 -38.21 19.84
N GLU A 90 -17.37 -38.27 18.83
CA GLU A 90 -17.91 -39.54 18.30
C GLU A 90 -16.81 -40.45 17.75
N LYS A 91 -15.82 -39.89 17.03
CA LYS A 91 -14.64 -40.66 16.58
C LYS A 91 -13.77 -41.14 17.73
N ILE A 92 -13.60 -40.34 18.77
CA ILE A 92 -12.83 -40.71 19.96
C ILE A 92 -13.52 -41.88 20.68
N GLU A 93 -14.84 -41.83 20.86
CA GLU A 93 -15.60 -42.91 21.50
C GLU A 93 -15.61 -44.19 20.66
N ALA A 94 -15.69 -44.08 19.33
CA ALA A 94 -15.54 -45.24 18.42
C ALA A 94 -14.14 -45.88 18.53
N LEU A 95 -13.08 -45.08 18.67
CA LEU A 95 -11.71 -45.58 18.85
C LEU A 95 -11.48 -46.18 20.25
N LYS A 96 -12.13 -45.65 21.30
CA LYS A 96 -12.08 -46.22 22.65
C LYS A 96 -12.78 -47.57 22.72
N THR A 97 -13.94 -47.72 22.06
CA THR A 97 -14.67 -48.99 22.00
C THR A 97 -13.98 -50.04 21.12
N GLN A 98 -13.15 -49.62 20.15
CA GLN A 98 -12.31 -50.52 19.35
C GLN A 98 -11.00 -50.96 20.03
N LYS A 99 -10.64 -50.44 21.21
CA LYS A 99 -9.52 -51.00 22.01
C LYS A 99 -9.92 -52.35 22.60
N LYS A 100 -9.84 -53.40 21.78
CA LYS A 100 -9.68 -54.78 22.25
C LYS A 100 -8.43 -54.87 23.13
N PRO A 101 -8.42 -55.69 24.19
CA PRO A 101 -7.22 -55.97 24.97
C PRO A 101 -6.27 -56.79 24.10
N TYR A 102 -5.36 -56.13 23.41
CA TYR A 102 -4.30 -56.81 22.68
C TYR A 102 -3.14 -57.09 23.63
N PHE A 103 -2.92 -58.39 23.83
CA PHE A 103 -1.72 -59.04 24.32
C PHE A 103 -0.44 -58.29 23.95
N GLU A 104 0.45 -58.19 24.93
CA GLU A 104 1.84 -57.81 24.79
C GLU A 104 2.53 -58.70 23.74
N ALA A 105 2.92 -58.11 22.62
CA ALA A 105 3.91 -58.67 21.72
C ALA A 105 5.11 -57.71 21.69
N PRO A 106 6.35 -58.20 21.84
CA PRO A 106 7.54 -57.35 21.80
C PRO A 106 7.70 -56.80 20.38
N ARG A 107 7.57 -55.48 20.22
CA ARG A 107 7.83 -54.80 18.94
C ARG A 107 9.32 -54.49 18.79
N PRO A 108 9.91 -54.64 17.59
CA PRO A 108 11.30 -54.30 17.34
C PRO A 108 11.49 -52.79 17.46
N THR A 109 12.45 -52.37 18.27
CA THR A 109 12.78 -50.98 18.64
C THR A 109 13.36 -50.12 17.51
N TYR A 110 13.62 -50.69 16.33
CA TYR A 110 14.37 -50.04 15.26
C TYR A 110 13.58 -48.99 14.44
N GLU A 111 12.26 -49.13 14.28
CA GLU A 111 11.46 -48.17 13.51
C GLU A 111 11.21 -46.84 14.25
N LEU A 112 11.28 -46.87 15.59
CA LEU A 112 10.99 -45.72 16.44
C LEU A 112 12.12 -44.67 16.44
N GLU A 113 13.37 -45.11 16.28
CA GLU A 113 14.52 -44.20 16.18
C GLU A 113 14.58 -43.47 14.84
N GLU A 114 14.22 -44.14 13.75
CA GLU A 114 14.16 -43.52 12.42
C GLU A 114 13.04 -42.46 12.32
N VAL A 115 11.89 -42.74 12.93
CA VAL A 115 10.77 -41.79 13.01
C VAL A 115 11.13 -40.58 13.88
N LYS A 116 11.84 -40.78 15.01
CA LYS A 116 12.35 -39.68 15.85
C LYS A 116 13.37 -38.82 15.11
N ALA A 117 14.33 -39.43 14.42
CA ALA A 117 15.32 -38.70 13.64
C ALA A 117 14.70 -37.90 12.47
N ARG A 118 13.60 -38.40 11.88
CA ARG A 118 12.81 -37.64 10.89
C ARG A 118 12.06 -36.48 11.53
N LEU A 119 11.52 -36.65 12.73
CA LEU A 119 10.82 -35.60 13.48
C LEU A 119 11.77 -34.43 13.79
N ASP A 120 12.97 -34.73 14.31
CA ASP A 120 13.97 -33.71 14.66
C ASP A 120 14.43 -32.91 13.43
N LYS A 121 14.63 -33.58 12.28
CA LYS A 121 14.97 -32.91 11.01
C LYS A 121 13.85 -31.98 10.53
N LEU A 122 12.59 -32.36 10.72
CA LEU A 122 11.43 -31.52 10.36
C LEU A 122 11.29 -30.33 11.31
N GLU A 123 11.55 -30.53 12.60
CA GLU A 123 11.48 -29.48 13.61
C GLU A 123 12.57 -28.43 13.41
N GLN A 124 13.80 -28.84 13.08
CA GLN A 124 14.89 -27.94 12.69
C GLN A 124 14.55 -27.13 11.42
N LYS A 125 13.93 -27.75 10.41
CA LYS A 125 13.46 -27.05 9.20
C LYS A 125 12.36 -26.04 9.52
N LYS A 126 11.43 -26.37 10.41
CA LYS A 126 10.35 -25.48 10.84
C LYS A 126 10.90 -24.27 11.59
N ALA A 127 11.88 -24.47 12.47
CA ALA A 127 12.58 -23.38 13.16
C ALA A 127 13.30 -22.44 12.17
N ALA A 128 14.03 -22.99 11.20
CA ALA A 128 14.72 -22.19 10.18
C ALA A 128 13.75 -21.38 9.28
N ILE A 129 12.59 -21.94 8.93
CA ILE A 129 11.55 -21.23 8.16
C ILE A 129 10.94 -20.11 9.01
N LYS A 130 10.61 -20.40 10.27
CA LYS A 130 10.07 -19.40 11.21
C LYS A 130 11.04 -18.23 11.39
N GLU A 131 12.33 -18.52 11.55
CA GLU A 131 13.37 -17.50 11.67
C GLU A 131 13.52 -16.65 10.39
N LYS A 132 13.46 -17.28 9.21
CA LYS A 132 13.46 -16.56 7.91
C LYS A 132 12.24 -15.65 7.75
N ILE A 133 11.06 -16.10 8.17
CA ILE A 133 9.82 -15.30 8.13
C ILE A 133 9.92 -14.13 9.11
N ILE A 134 10.33 -14.37 10.35
CA ILE A 134 10.50 -13.31 11.36
C ILE A 134 11.51 -12.27 10.86
N LYS A 135 12.67 -12.69 10.34
CA LYS A 135 13.68 -11.78 9.76
C LYS A 135 13.12 -10.97 8.58
N ARG A 136 12.26 -11.56 7.74
CA ARG A 136 11.64 -10.84 6.62
C ARG A 136 10.57 -9.85 7.10
N ILE A 137 9.75 -10.23 8.07
CA ILE A 137 8.72 -9.35 8.65
C ILE A 137 9.38 -8.17 9.36
N THR A 138 10.42 -8.40 10.19
CA THR A 138 11.12 -7.32 10.90
C THR A 138 11.93 -6.42 9.97
N LYS A 139 12.54 -7.00 8.92
CA LYS A 139 13.21 -6.20 7.87
C LYS A 139 12.21 -5.34 7.10
N ASN A 140 11.07 -5.93 6.70
CA ASN A 140 10.03 -5.20 5.98
C ASN A 140 9.34 -4.16 6.86
N SER A 141 9.15 -4.42 8.15
CA SER A 141 8.56 -3.45 9.09
C SER A 141 9.50 -2.28 9.32
N LYS A 142 10.82 -2.50 9.40
CA LYS A 142 11.83 -1.44 9.50
C LYS A 142 11.83 -0.56 8.25
N GLU A 143 11.88 -1.16 7.06
CA GLU A 143 11.88 -0.43 5.79
C GLU A 143 10.57 0.37 5.60
N TYR A 144 9.44 -0.23 6.01
CA TYR A 144 8.15 0.44 6.01
C TYR A 144 8.15 1.67 6.92
N VAL A 145 8.56 1.53 8.18
CA VAL A 145 8.69 2.65 9.13
C VAL A 145 9.62 3.74 8.57
N LYS A 146 10.74 3.34 7.97
CA LYS A 146 11.68 4.25 7.30
C LYS A 146 11.00 5.06 6.20
N SER A 147 10.24 4.39 5.33
CA SER A 147 9.51 5.03 4.22
C SER A 147 8.45 6.02 4.71
N ILE A 148 7.76 5.71 5.82
CA ILE A 148 6.76 6.58 6.43
C ILE A 148 7.41 7.82 7.05
N ILE A 149 8.51 7.66 7.80
CA ILE A 149 9.27 8.78 8.36
C ILE A 149 9.72 9.74 7.24
N LEU A 150 10.27 9.19 6.15
CA LEU A 150 10.67 9.97 4.98
C LEU A 150 9.49 10.69 4.32
N SER A 151 8.34 10.02 4.21
CA SER A 151 7.11 10.61 3.67
C SER A 151 6.66 11.82 4.50
N TYR A 152 6.69 11.72 5.83
CA TYR A 152 6.33 12.84 6.71
C TYR A 152 7.32 13.99 6.63
N ILE A 153 8.63 13.71 6.60
CA ILE A 153 9.66 14.77 6.44
C ILE A 153 9.47 15.50 5.09
N LYS A 154 9.14 14.77 4.01
CA LYS A 154 8.83 15.37 2.70
C LYS A 154 7.54 16.18 2.72
N LYS A 155 6.49 15.70 3.40
CA LYS A 155 5.17 16.35 3.45
C LYS A 155 5.17 17.64 4.26
N TYR A 156 5.84 17.65 5.42
CA TYR A 156 5.79 18.78 6.35
C TYR A 156 6.91 19.81 6.14
N GLU A 157 7.85 19.54 5.22
CA GLU A 157 9.09 20.31 4.91
C GLU A 157 10.05 20.54 6.08
N LYS A 158 9.54 20.85 7.27
CA LYS A 158 10.25 21.04 8.54
C LYS A 158 9.47 20.35 9.65
N ILE A 159 10.03 19.29 10.22
CA ILE A 159 9.42 18.57 11.33
C ILE A 159 10.46 18.25 12.41
N SER A 160 10.07 18.35 13.69
CA SER A 160 10.98 18.02 14.80
C SER A 160 11.02 16.51 15.05
N ALA A 161 12.10 16.04 15.67
CA ALA A 161 12.21 14.65 16.13
C ALA A 161 11.05 14.26 17.06
N LEU A 162 10.57 15.21 17.87
CA LEU A 162 9.55 14.99 18.87
C LEU A 162 8.16 14.83 18.24
N GLN A 163 7.84 15.67 17.25
CA GLN A 163 6.61 15.56 16.46
C GLN A 163 6.56 14.26 15.65
N LEU A 164 7.67 13.88 15.01
CA LEU A 164 7.75 12.59 14.32
C LEU A 164 7.57 11.41 15.27
N LYS A 165 8.13 11.50 16.49
CA LYS A 165 7.98 10.46 17.52
C LYS A 165 6.51 10.34 17.95
N GLU A 166 5.82 11.46 18.18
CA GLU A 166 4.38 11.46 18.53
C GLU A 166 3.57 10.75 17.43
N ILE A 167 3.73 11.14 16.16
CA ILE A 167 2.98 10.56 15.05
C ILE A 167 3.31 9.07 14.86
N VAL A 168 4.59 8.71 14.75
CA VAL A 168 5.01 7.36 14.33
C VAL A 168 4.93 6.34 15.47
N VAL A 169 5.21 6.76 16.72
CA VAL A 169 5.29 5.87 17.89
C VAL A 169 4.02 5.93 18.73
N GLU A 170 3.52 7.13 19.04
CA GLU A 170 2.41 7.29 19.99
C GLU A 170 1.04 7.17 19.30
N GLU A 171 0.83 7.85 18.18
CA GLU A 171 -0.43 7.81 17.44
C GLU A 171 -0.57 6.53 16.59
N GLN A 172 0.45 6.19 15.79
CA GLN A 172 0.38 5.09 14.84
C GLN A 172 0.91 3.76 15.38
N GLY A 173 1.68 3.77 16.49
CA GLY A 173 2.19 2.54 17.11
C GLY A 173 3.10 1.68 16.21
N LEU A 174 3.74 2.27 15.19
CA LEU A 174 4.44 1.49 14.15
C LEU A 174 5.76 0.87 14.64
N CYS A 175 6.38 1.45 15.66
CA CYS A 175 7.60 0.93 16.26
C CYS A 175 7.77 1.42 17.70
N SER A 176 8.68 0.78 18.45
CA SER A 176 9.03 1.26 19.80
C SER A 176 9.87 2.54 19.76
N LYS A 177 9.83 3.34 20.82
CA LYS A 177 10.63 4.57 20.97
C LYS A 177 12.12 4.37 20.67
N SER A 178 12.70 3.25 21.13
CA SER A 178 14.11 2.92 20.84
C SER A 178 14.35 2.60 19.36
N SER A 179 13.44 1.87 18.71
CA SER A 179 13.54 1.54 17.30
C SER A 179 13.41 2.78 16.42
N PHE A 180 12.52 3.71 16.79
CA PHE A 180 12.34 4.98 16.12
C PHE A 180 13.64 5.78 16.03
N TYR A 181 14.34 5.99 17.15
CA TYR A 181 15.58 6.77 17.14
C TYR A 181 16.71 6.10 16.34
N ARG A 182 16.81 4.77 16.38
CA ARG A 182 17.79 4.02 15.55
C ARG A 182 17.49 4.17 14.06
N ILE A 183 16.22 4.06 13.66
CA ILE A 183 15.81 4.23 12.25
C ILE A 183 16.04 5.67 11.81
N LEU A 184 15.75 6.65 12.66
CA LEU A 184 15.94 8.06 12.35
C LEU A 184 17.43 8.42 12.16
N GLU A 185 18.30 7.87 13.01
CA GLU A 185 19.76 7.99 12.88
C GLU A 185 20.27 7.33 11.59
N GLU A 186 19.73 6.17 11.21
CA GLU A 186 20.06 5.53 9.93
C GLU A 186 19.65 6.39 8.73
N ILE A 187 18.46 7.02 8.76
CA ILE A 187 18.01 7.92 7.67
C ILE A 187 18.95 9.13 7.58
N GLU A 188 19.39 9.67 8.71
CA GLU A 188 20.35 10.76 8.77
C GLU A 188 21.70 10.36 8.18
N ASN A 189 22.21 9.17 8.53
CA ASN A 189 23.47 8.62 8.01
C ASN A 189 23.41 8.29 6.51
N MET A 190 22.22 7.98 5.97
CA MET A 190 22.00 7.75 4.54
C MET A 190 21.90 9.04 3.72
N ASP A 191 22.06 10.20 4.37
CA ASP A 191 22.12 11.51 3.74
C ASP A 191 20.86 11.92 2.98
N GLU A 192 19.75 11.20 3.18
CA GLU A 192 18.44 11.44 2.54
C GLU A 192 17.73 12.68 3.11
N ILE A 193 18.08 13.09 4.33
CA ILE A 193 17.51 14.25 5.04
C ILE A 193 18.61 15.21 5.50
N ALA A 194 18.29 16.50 5.57
CA ALA A 194 19.14 17.54 6.14
C ALA A 194 18.64 17.91 7.54
N THR A 195 19.57 18.22 8.44
CA THR A 195 19.24 18.61 9.80
C THR A 195 19.54 20.09 10.02
N ILE A 196 18.54 20.85 10.45
CA ILE A 196 18.71 22.25 10.87
C ILE A 196 18.51 22.32 12.38
N LYS A 197 19.48 22.90 13.09
CA LYS A 197 19.32 23.23 14.52
C LYS A 197 18.60 24.57 14.63
N LYS A 198 17.40 24.57 15.19
CA LYS A 198 16.64 25.78 15.54
C LYS A 198 16.60 25.89 17.06
N GLY A 199 17.57 26.61 17.63
CA GLY A 199 17.74 26.70 19.09
C GLY A 199 18.21 25.39 19.70
N LYS A 200 17.46 24.84 20.67
CA LYS A 200 17.76 23.55 21.33
C LYS A 200 17.22 22.33 20.57
N GLU A 201 16.41 22.53 19.52
CA GLU A 201 15.73 21.46 18.81
C GLU A 201 16.35 21.19 17.43
N LYS A 202 16.40 19.90 17.09
CA LYS A 202 16.83 19.40 15.79
C LYS A 202 15.60 19.22 14.89
N GLN A 203 15.58 19.93 13.77
CA GLN A 203 14.53 19.83 12.76
C GLN A 203 15.07 19.10 11.52
N TYR A 204 14.23 18.26 10.93
CA TYR A 204 14.56 17.49 9.72
C TYR A 204 13.86 18.08 8.50
N ILE A 205 14.60 18.13 7.40
CA ILE A 205 14.17 18.69 6.12
C ILE A 205 14.57 17.73 5.00
N ALA A 206 13.71 17.53 4.01
CA ALA A 206 14.06 16.73 2.84
C ALA A 206 15.11 17.46 1.99
N LYS A 207 16.23 16.79 1.64
CA LYS A 207 17.17 17.35 0.66
C LYS A 207 16.49 17.35 -0.71
N LYS A 208 16.35 18.53 -1.33
CA LYS A 208 15.92 18.61 -2.74
C LYS A 208 17.02 17.98 -3.59
N ILE A 209 16.73 16.84 -4.19
CA ILE A 209 17.58 16.26 -5.22
C ILE A 209 17.64 17.30 -6.34
N LYS A 210 18.81 17.92 -6.53
CA LYS A 210 19.09 18.63 -7.78
C LYS A 210 19.17 17.56 -8.85
N LEU A 211 18.13 17.42 -9.66
CA LEU A 211 18.25 16.77 -10.97
C LEU A 211 19.27 17.62 -11.74
N GLN A 212 20.48 17.08 -11.89
CA GLN A 212 21.44 17.51 -12.90
C GLN A 212 21.07 16.87 -14.23
#